data_AF-A0A843KZN8-F1
#
_entry.id   AF-A0A843KZN8-F1
#
_cell.length_a   1.000
_cell.length_b   1.000
_cell.length_c   1.000
_cell.angle_alpha   90.00
_cell.angle_beta   90.00
_cell.angle_gamma   90.00
#
_symmetry.space_group_name_H-M   'P 1'
#
loop_
_entity.id
_entity.type
_entity.pdbx_description
1 polymer ?
#
loop_
_entity_poly.entity_id
_entity_poly.type
_entity_poly.pdbx_seq_one_letter_code
_entity_poly.pdbx_strand_id
1 'polypeptide(L)' 'MNIGEILKKHPEAREKLMLLGLGCAGCHFAAFDTLENGANIHGMDVDELLEELND' A
#
# COMPACT_ATOMS: atom_id res chain seq x y z
N MET A 1 -9.06 -2.20 -3.39
CA MET A 1 -8.50 -1.26 -4.40
C MET A 1 -7.06 -1.66 -4.63
N ASN A 2 -6.54 -1.59 -5.86
CA ASN A 2 -5.11 -1.86 -6.08
C ASN A 2 -4.26 -0.66 -5.64
N ILE A 3 -3.00 -0.90 -5.29
CA ILE A 3 -2.11 0.14 -4.78
C ILE A 3 -1.88 1.23 -5.84
N GLY A 4 -1.84 0.88 -7.13
CA GLY A 4 -1.72 1.85 -8.21
C GLY A 4 -2.92 2.82 -8.31
N GLU A 5 -4.14 2.34 -8.07
CA GLU A 5 -5.36 3.15 -8.02
C GLU A 5 -5.39 4.06 -6.79
N ILE A 6 -4.95 3.56 -5.64
CA ILE A 6 -4.79 4.36 -4.43
C ILE A 6 -3.82 5.50 -4.71
N LEU A 7 -2.64 5.22 -5.27
CA LEU A 7 -1.62 6.24 -5.56
C LEU A 7 -2.03 7.23 -6.66
N LYS A 8 -2.93 6.86 -7.57
CA LYS A 8 -3.52 7.79 -8.56
C LYS A 8 -4.47 8.79 -7.90
N LYS A 9 -5.22 8.35 -6.88
CA LYS A 9 -6.17 9.19 -6.14
C LYS A 9 -5.51 9.97 -5.00
N HIS A 10 -4.51 9.35 -4.38
CA HIS A 10 -3.80 9.80 -3.18
C HIS A 10 -2.28 9.67 -3.40
N PRO A 11 -1.65 10.54 -4.22
CA PRO A 11 -0.20 10.51 -4.42
C PRO A 11 0.61 10.63 -3.12
N GLU A 12 0.05 11.31 -2.11
CA GLU A 12 0.59 11.48 -0.76
C GLU A 12 0.75 10.16 0.00
N ALA A 13 -0.10 9.16 -0.30
CA ALA A 13 -0.01 7.83 0.32
C ALA A 13 1.28 7.09 -0.07
N ARG A 14 2.02 7.55 -1.08
CA ARG A 14 3.29 6.95 -1.50
C ARG A 14 4.28 6.86 -0.35
N GLU A 15 4.49 7.94 0.38
CA GLU A 15 5.50 7.99 1.45
C GLU A 15 5.11 7.05 2.59
N LYS A 16 3.84 7.08 3.02
CA LYS A 16 3.31 6.17 4.05
C LYS A 16 3.42 4.71 3.63
N LEU A 17 3.00 4.35 2.41
CA LEU A 17 3.13 2.99 1.90
C LEU A 17 4.60 2.55 1.84
N MET A 18 5.54 3.43 1.47
CA MET A 18 6.97 3.13 1.51
C MET A 18 7.47 2.85 2.93
N LEU A 19 7.07 3.67 3.91
CA LEU A 19 7.42 3.48 5.33
C LEU A 19 6.87 2.17 5.88
N LEU A 20 5.67 1.77 5.44
CA LEU A 20 5.01 0.52 5.80
C LEU A 20 5.53 -0.67 4.98
N GLY A 21 6.58 -0.50 4.16
CA GLY A 21 7.17 -1.59 3.38
C GLY A 21 6.36 -2.04 2.16
N LEU A 22 5.25 -1.36 1.87
CA LEU A 22 4.33 -1.63 0.75
C LEU A 22 4.63 -0.78 -0.50
N GLY A 23 5.52 0.22 -0.36
CA GLY A 23 5.99 1.06 -1.45
C GLY A 23 7.31 0.55 -2.02
N CYS A 24 7.33 -0.63 -2.62
CA CYS A 24 8.57 -1.12 -3.21
C CYS A 24 8.81 -0.41 -4.56
N ALA A 25 9.80 0.50 -4.60
CA ALA A 25 10.34 1.08 -5.83
C ALA A 25 10.88 0.04 -6.84
N GLY A 26 10.99 -1.24 -6.44
CA GLY A 26 11.44 -2.35 -7.27
C GLY A 26 10.41 -3.46 -7.53
N CYS A 27 9.25 -3.49 -6.84
CA CYS A 27 8.24 -4.50 -7.08
C CYS A 27 7.41 -4.07 -8.29
N HIS A 28 7.79 -4.56 -9.47
CA HIS A 28 7.07 -4.35 -10.73
C HIS A 28 5.58 -4.72 -10.64
N PHE A 29 5.20 -5.51 -9.62
CA PHE A 29 3.83 -5.96 -9.38
C PHE A 29 3.08 -5.18 -8.30
N ALA A 30 3.74 -4.39 -7.44
CA ALA A 30 3.07 -3.70 -6.34
C ALA A 30 1.97 -2.75 -6.82
N ALA A 31 2.17 -2.08 -7.97
CA ALA A 31 1.15 -1.21 -8.55
C ALA A 31 -0.12 -1.97 -9.04
N PHE A 32 0.00 -3.25 -9.32
CA PHE A 32 -1.09 -4.12 -9.74
C PHE A 32 -1.68 -4.94 -8.58
N ASP A 33 -1.00 -4.96 -7.44
CA ASP A 33 -1.39 -5.73 -6.28
C ASP A 33 -2.47 -5.00 -5.46
N THR A 34 -3.29 -5.76 -4.74
CA THR A 34 -4.25 -5.19 -3.80
C THR A 34 -3.56 -4.80 -2.51
N LEU A 35 -4.08 -3.76 -1.85
CA LEU A 35 -3.57 -3.35 -0.54
C LEU A 35 -3.61 -4.51 0.47
N GLU A 36 -4.69 -5.29 0.45
CA GLU A 36 -4.91 -6.46 1.29
C GLU A 36 -3.89 -7.58 1.03
N ASN A 37 -3.60 -7.90 -0.24
CA ASN A 37 -2.62 -8.93 -0.55
C ASN A 37 -1.18 -8.48 -0.20
N GLY A 38 -0.87 -7.20 -0.44
CA GLY A 38 0.37 -6.59 0.04
C GLY A 38 0.51 -6.68 1.56
N ALA A 39 -0.54 -6.33 2.31
CA ALA A 39 -0.56 -6.46 3.77
C ALA A 39 -0.33 -7.92 4.22
N ASN A 40 -1.05 -8.87 3.62
CA ASN A 40 -0.94 -10.30 3.95
C ASN A 40 0.46 -10.88 3.70
N ILE A 41 1.10 -10.56 2.57
CA ILE A 41 2.47 -11.03 2.24
C ILE A 41 3.48 -10.48 3.26
N HIS A 42 3.22 -9.29 3.79
CA HIS A 42 4.08 -8.61 4.75
C HIS A 42 3.66 -8.86 6.22
N GLY A 43 2.66 -9.72 6.47
CA GLY A 43 2.18 -10.06 7.81
C GLY A 43 1.52 -8.90 8.56
N MET A 44 0.93 -7.96 7.82
CA MET A 44 0.25 -6.78 8.34
C MET A 44 -1.26 -6.98 8.32
N ASP A 45 -1.94 -6.41 9.31
CA ASP A 45 -3.39 -6.30 9.30
C ASP A 45 -3.82 -5.19 8.34
N VAL A 46 -4.78 -5.49 7.45
CA VAL A 46 -5.23 -4.53 6.42
C VAL A 46 -6.09 -3.40 7.02
N ASP A 47 -6.78 -3.66 8.13
CA ASP A 47 -7.61 -2.65 8.78
C ASP A 47 -6.70 -1.64 9.52
N GLU A 48 -5.67 -2.11 10.24
CA GLU A 48 -4.64 -1.24 10.83
C GLU A 48 -3.94 -0.39 9.78
N LEU A 49 -3.64 -0.98 8.61
CA LEU A 49 -3.03 -0.27 7.50
C LEU A 49 -3.94 0.83 6.93
N LEU A 50 -5.24 0.58 6.86
CA LEU A 50 -6.21 1.57 6.40
C LEU A 50 -6.36 2.71 7.40
N GLU A 51 -6.33 2.45 8.71
CA GLU A 51 -6.31 3.49 9.73
C GLU A 51 -5.08 4.39 9.55
N GLU A 52 -3.89 3.79 9.48
CA GLU A 52 -2.63 4.54 9.32
C GLU A 52 -2.56 5.36 8.03
N LEU A 53 -3.19 4.89 6.94
CA LEU A 53 -3.27 5.62 5.68
C LEU A 53 -4.28 6.78 5.71
N ASN A 54 -5.35 6.67 6.50
CA ASN A 54 -6.41 7.67 6.58
C ASN A 54 -6.17 8.76 7.64
N ASP A 55 -5.23 8.56 8.57
CA ASP A 55 -4.78 9.56 9.55
C ASP A 55 -4.00 10.74 8.95
#